data_AF-A0AAE1GTD0-F1
#
_entry.id   AF-A0AAE1GTD0-F1
#
_cell.length_a   1.000
_cell.length_b   1.000
_cell.length_c   1.000
_cell.angle_alpha   90.00
_cell.angle_beta   90.00
_cell.angle_gamma   90.00
#
_symmetry.space_group_name_H-M   'P 1'
#
loop_
_entity.id
_entity.type
_entity.pdbx_description
1 polymer ?
#
loop_
_entity_poly.entity_id
_entity_poly.type
_entity_poly.pdbx_seq_one_letter_code
_entity_poly.pdbx_strand_id
1 'polypeptide(L)'
;MAGEVIVDALPYIDQGYDEAGVREAALAMVEEETRRYRPTKNYLEHLPPLNTSLFETEMMKSEWERMQQRQPMDVLSMKRYELPPPPGGKMTEIAAWTECVENSQAQLEHQATRKDIQEINWERKNAQMKGGEKLRELEATWVGLVSKNYDIEQACVTVEEEIMRVEKVKENALKRRRMEEERISAKRRKLEQREQERQEMLEKQREEQMRQEQLEQEAQETSTFSVEAREENFTDEQQEQTSVIEQQNGDCTEIESQNQNQVSPNSHDQSDSNQSDGSGGAEDSGKKEDSDSI
;
A
#
# COMPACT_ATOMS: atom_id res chain seq x y z
N MET A 1 -35.10 -29.82 -14.97
CA MET A 1 -34.67 -30.33 -13.65
C MET A 1 -34.77 -29.16 -12.69
N ALA A 2 -35.55 -29.25 -11.61
CA ALA A 2 -35.35 -28.33 -10.49
C ALA A 2 -34.01 -28.71 -9.83
N GLY A 3 -33.19 -27.72 -9.46
CA GLY A 3 -31.87 -27.99 -8.89
C GLY A 3 -32.01 -28.79 -7.60
N GLU A 4 -31.26 -29.88 -7.49
CA GLU A 4 -31.10 -30.62 -6.24
C GLU A 4 -30.34 -29.70 -5.27
N VAL A 5 -31.05 -29.15 -4.29
CA VAL A 5 -30.46 -28.28 -3.28
C VAL A 5 -29.65 -29.16 -2.34
N ILE A 6 -28.34 -29.22 -2.57
CA ILE A 6 -27.40 -29.92 -1.69
C ILE A 6 -27.36 -29.16 -0.37
N VAL A 7 -28.13 -29.63 0.60
CA VAL A 7 -28.06 -29.17 1.99
C VAL A 7 -26.90 -29.92 2.64
N ASP A 8 -25.75 -29.26 2.74
CA ASP A 8 -24.56 -29.80 3.40
C ASP A 8 -24.51 -29.42 4.89
N ALA A 9 -23.97 -30.33 5.69
CA ALA A 9 -23.68 -30.19 7.11
C ALA A 9 -22.69 -31.31 7.51
N LEU A 10 -21.68 -30.99 8.31
CA LEU A 10 -20.55 -31.89 8.56
C LEU A 10 -20.44 -32.32 10.04
N PRO A 11 -21.39 -33.08 10.62
CA PRO A 11 -21.38 -33.50 12.03
C PRO A 11 -20.11 -34.15 12.61
N TYR A 12 -19.17 -34.64 11.77
CA TYR A 12 -17.87 -35.14 12.23
C TYR A 12 -16.75 -34.09 12.27
N ILE A 13 -17.00 -32.88 11.76
CA ILE A 13 -16.07 -31.73 11.72
C ILE A 13 -16.61 -30.58 12.57
N ASP A 14 -17.89 -30.24 12.37
CA ASP A 14 -18.57 -29.15 13.07
C ASP A 14 -18.73 -29.53 14.55
N GLN A 15 -17.80 -29.14 15.43
CA GLN A 15 -17.84 -29.53 16.85
C GLN A 15 -18.50 -28.48 17.78
N GLY A 16 -18.75 -27.27 17.28
CA GLY A 16 -19.34 -26.17 18.06
C GLY A 16 -20.85 -26.26 18.32
N TYR A 17 -21.58 -27.26 17.79
CA TYR A 17 -23.03 -27.37 18.03
C TYR A 17 -23.40 -27.81 19.46
N ASP A 18 -22.44 -28.41 20.18
CA ASP A 18 -22.60 -28.80 21.60
C ASP A 18 -22.24 -27.65 22.56
N GLU A 19 -21.86 -26.47 22.05
CA GLU A 19 -21.63 -25.27 22.88
C GLU A 19 -22.95 -24.74 23.45
N ALA A 20 -22.95 -24.47 24.76
CA ALA A 20 -24.15 -24.08 25.50
C ALA A 20 -24.76 -22.76 24.96
N GLY A 21 -26.01 -22.82 24.51
CA GLY A 21 -26.72 -21.69 23.90
C GLY A 21 -26.81 -21.73 22.38
N VAL A 22 -25.94 -22.48 21.68
CA VAL A 22 -25.98 -22.57 20.20
C VAL A 22 -27.26 -23.26 19.72
N ARG A 23 -27.63 -24.36 20.37
CA ARG A 23 -28.87 -25.10 20.08
C ARG A 23 -30.11 -24.26 20.42
N GLU A 24 -30.09 -23.56 21.54
CA GLU A 24 -31.18 -22.68 21.99
C GLU A 24 -31.39 -21.51 21.02
N ALA A 25 -30.31 -20.87 20.56
CA ALA A 25 -30.35 -19.82 19.55
C ALA A 25 -30.87 -20.32 18.20
N ALA A 26 -30.42 -21.50 17.75
CA ALA A 26 -30.91 -22.13 16.53
C ALA A 26 -32.42 -22.43 16.60
N LEU A 27 -32.89 -22.96 17.73
CA LEU A 27 -34.32 -23.22 17.96
C LEU A 27 -35.14 -21.92 18.00
N ALA A 28 -34.64 -20.85 18.62
CA ALA A 28 -35.32 -19.56 18.65
C ALA A 28 -35.46 -18.93 17.24
N MET A 29 -34.44 -19.05 16.38
CA MET A 29 -34.53 -18.61 14.97
C MET A 29 -35.55 -19.43 14.17
N VAL A 30 -35.64 -20.74 14.41
CA VAL A 30 -36.67 -21.60 13.81
C VAL A 30 -38.08 -21.27 14.33
N GLU A 31 -38.23 -20.91 15.61
CA GLU A 31 -39.50 -20.45 16.17
C GLU A 31 -39.94 -19.11 15.54
N GLU A 32 -39.04 -18.14 15.34
CA GLU A 32 -39.37 -16.88 14.67
C GLU A 32 -39.83 -17.10 13.21
N GLU A 33 -39.10 -17.91 12.44
CA GLU A 33 -39.47 -18.18 11.04
C GLU A 33 -40.76 -19.01 10.92
N THR A 34 -41.02 -19.98 11.81
CA THR A 34 -42.30 -20.72 11.83
C THR A 34 -43.47 -19.89 12.35
N ARG A 35 -43.23 -18.89 13.22
CA ARG A 35 -44.21 -17.86 13.60
C ARG A 35 -44.57 -16.95 12.42
N ARG A 36 -43.58 -16.61 11.60
CA ARG A 36 -43.72 -15.75 10.40
C ARG A 36 -44.39 -16.48 9.24
N TYR A 37 -43.96 -17.70 8.95
CA TYR A 37 -44.47 -18.56 7.88
C TYR A 37 -45.14 -19.80 8.47
N ARG A 38 -46.40 -19.64 8.88
CA ARG A 38 -47.24 -20.77 9.32
C ARG A 38 -47.35 -21.82 8.19
N PRO A 39 -47.14 -23.12 8.46
CA PRO A 39 -47.23 -24.16 7.44
C PRO A 39 -48.57 -24.14 6.68
N THR A 40 -48.53 -23.88 5.37
CA THR A 40 -49.71 -23.78 4.50
C THR A 40 -50.15 -25.11 3.90
N LYS A 41 -49.31 -26.15 4.01
CA LYS A 41 -49.62 -27.53 3.69
C LYS A 41 -49.46 -28.35 4.96
N ASN A 42 -50.43 -29.19 5.29
CA ASN A 42 -50.27 -30.16 6.35
C ASN A 42 -49.45 -31.33 5.79
N TYR A 43 -48.20 -31.47 6.24
CA TYR A 43 -47.29 -32.53 5.80
C TYR A 43 -47.80 -33.94 6.13
N LEU A 44 -48.82 -34.07 6.98
CA LEU A 44 -49.50 -35.32 7.31
C LEU A 44 -50.69 -35.65 6.37
N GLU A 45 -51.01 -34.81 5.36
CA GLU A 45 -52.10 -35.03 4.39
C GLU A 45 -52.01 -36.36 3.63
N HIS A 46 -50.81 -36.93 3.50
CA HIS A 46 -50.56 -38.20 2.83
C HIS A 46 -50.81 -39.43 3.73
N LEU A 47 -51.07 -39.23 5.03
CA LEU A 47 -51.31 -40.30 6.00
C LEU A 47 -52.81 -40.56 6.17
N PRO A 48 -53.23 -41.82 6.39
CA PRO A 48 -54.61 -42.12 6.73
C PRO A 48 -55.01 -41.49 8.08
N PRO A 49 -56.30 -41.18 8.29
CA PRO A 49 -56.78 -40.63 9.56
C PRO A 49 -56.46 -41.58 10.73
N LEU A 50 -56.02 -41.01 11.85
CA LEU A 50 -55.54 -41.76 13.02
C LEU A 50 -56.66 -42.62 13.62
N ASN A 51 -56.62 -43.92 13.35
CA ASN A 51 -57.52 -44.89 13.96
C ASN A 51 -56.97 -45.34 15.33
N THR A 52 -57.51 -44.77 16.41
CA THR A 52 -57.13 -45.08 17.80
C THR A 52 -57.37 -46.55 18.18
N SER A 53 -58.36 -47.20 17.56
CA SER A 53 -58.73 -48.60 17.82
C SER A 53 -57.96 -49.62 16.99
N LEU A 54 -57.16 -49.20 15.99
CA LEU A 54 -56.47 -50.11 15.06
C LEU A 54 -55.49 -51.06 15.78
N PHE A 55 -54.97 -50.62 16.93
CA PHE A 55 -53.99 -51.35 17.73
C PHE A 55 -54.59 -51.88 19.05
N GLU A 56 -55.93 -51.91 19.20
CA GLU A 56 -56.64 -52.59 20.29
C GLU A 56 -56.59 -54.12 20.13
N THR A 57 -55.38 -54.67 20.23
CA THR A 57 -55.12 -56.10 20.25
C THR A 57 -55.76 -56.76 21.46
N GLU A 58 -56.12 -58.04 21.36
CA GLU A 58 -56.61 -58.83 22.49
C GLU A 58 -55.58 -58.86 23.66
N MET A 59 -54.29 -58.76 23.36
CA MET A 59 -53.24 -58.61 24.37
C MET A 59 -53.34 -57.27 25.13
N MET A 60 -53.64 -56.16 24.45
CA MET A 60 -53.84 -54.88 25.16
C MET A 60 -55.09 -54.89 26.03
N LYS A 61 -56.14 -55.62 25.61
CA LYS A 61 -57.36 -55.82 26.41
C LYS A 61 -57.09 -56.69 27.64
N SER A 62 -56.34 -57.79 27.51
CA SER A 62 -55.97 -58.63 28.65
C SER A 62 -54.95 -57.97 29.59
N GLU A 63 -54.05 -57.12 29.09
CA GLU A 63 -53.18 -56.27 29.93
C GLU A 63 -54.01 -55.26 30.74
N TRP A 64 -55.02 -54.62 30.13
CA TRP A 64 -55.94 -53.72 30.80
C TRP A 64 -56.78 -54.44 31.87
N GLU A 65 -57.24 -55.64 31.56
CA GLU A 65 -57.93 -56.52 32.51
C GLU A 65 -57.00 -56.96 33.66
N ARG A 66 -55.74 -57.32 33.38
CA ARG A 66 -54.73 -57.63 34.41
C ARG A 66 -54.48 -56.43 35.33
N MET A 67 -54.40 -55.22 34.77
CA MET A 67 -54.26 -53.98 35.55
C MET A 67 -55.50 -53.71 36.41
N GLN A 68 -56.71 -53.94 35.88
CA GLN A 68 -57.96 -53.83 36.64
C GLN A 68 -58.02 -54.84 37.79
N GLN A 69 -57.55 -56.08 37.56
CA GLN A 69 -57.37 -57.12 38.58
C GLN A 69 -56.15 -56.90 39.50
N ARG A 70 -55.33 -55.86 39.25
CA ARG A 70 -54.12 -55.49 39.99
C ARG A 70 -53.05 -56.60 40.09
N GLN A 71 -53.01 -57.54 39.16
CA GLN A 71 -51.95 -58.55 39.18
C GLN A 71 -50.60 -57.92 38.79
N PRO A 72 -49.46 -58.36 39.38
CA PRO A 72 -48.13 -57.95 38.96
C PRO A 72 -47.89 -58.20 37.46
N MET A 73 -47.03 -57.37 36.85
CA MET A 73 -46.52 -57.61 35.49
C MET A 73 -45.51 -58.77 35.51
N ASP A 74 -45.49 -59.57 34.45
CA ASP A 74 -44.45 -60.61 34.27
C ASP A 74 -43.09 -59.96 33.95
N VAL A 75 -42.00 -60.65 34.28
CA VAL A 75 -40.64 -60.08 34.22
C VAL A 75 -40.03 -60.17 32.82
N LEU A 76 -39.55 -59.04 32.30
CA LEU A 76 -38.90 -58.96 30.99
C LEU A 76 -37.64 -59.86 30.94
N SER A 77 -37.70 -60.88 30.08
CA SER A 77 -36.60 -61.84 29.89
C SER A 77 -35.42 -61.21 29.15
N MET A 78 -34.31 -60.99 29.85
CA MET A 78 -33.06 -60.46 29.26
C MET A 78 -32.33 -61.47 28.35
N LYS A 79 -32.76 -62.75 28.34
CA LYS A 79 -32.13 -63.85 27.60
C LYS A 79 -31.98 -63.60 26.09
N ARG A 80 -32.78 -62.70 25.52
CA ARG A 80 -32.68 -62.27 24.10
C ARG A 80 -31.32 -61.67 23.74
N TYR A 81 -30.64 -61.05 24.70
CA TYR A 81 -29.34 -60.40 24.46
C TYR A 81 -28.15 -61.30 24.79
N GLU A 82 -28.42 -62.47 25.36
CA GLU A 82 -27.46 -63.50 25.74
C GLU A 82 -27.56 -64.69 24.77
N LEU A 83 -26.57 -65.58 24.83
CA LEU A 83 -26.59 -66.87 24.12
C LEU A 83 -26.53 -68.02 25.14
N PRO A 84 -27.53 -68.17 26.03
CA PRO A 84 -27.54 -69.25 27.00
C PRO A 84 -27.79 -70.59 26.28
N PRO A 85 -27.11 -71.68 26.69
CA PRO A 85 -27.53 -73.02 26.27
C PRO A 85 -28.92 -73.34 26.84
N PRO A 86 -29.67 -74.29 26.25
CA PRO A 86 -30.96 -74.69 26.78
C PRO A 86 -30.82 -75.20 28.22
N PRO A 87 -31.78 -74.90 29.12
CA PRO A 87 -31.69 -75.27 30.53
C PRO A 87 -31.44 -76.77 30.72
N GLY A 88 -30.65 -77.17 31.73
CA GLY A 88 -30.21 -78.57 31.90
C GLY A 88 -31.35 -79.60 31.96
N GLY A 89 -32.51 -79.24 32.51
CA GLY A 89 -33.72 -80.09 32.51
C GLY A 89 -34.48 -80.16 31.18
N LYS A 90 -34.12 -79.34 30.19
CA LYS A 90 -34.74 -79.21 28.86
C LYS A 90 -33.80 -79.61 27.71
N MET A 91 -32.58 -80.09 27.98
CA MET A 91 -31.62 -80.46 26.93
C MET A 91 -32.08 -81.61 26.01
N THR A 92 -33.12 -82.35 26.40
CA THR A 92 -33.80 -83.37 25.58
C THR A 92 -35.02 -82.84 24.81
N GLU A 93 -35.48 -81.62 25.09
CA GLU A 93 -36.60 -80.98 24.40
C GLU A 93 -36.11 -80.30 23.11
N ILE A 94 -36.54 -80.79 21.96
CA ILE A 94 -36.19 -80.19 20.65
C ILE A 94 -36.58 -78.70 20.61
N ALA A 95 -37.74 -78.33 21.16
CA ALA A 95 -38.22 -76.95 21.20
C ALA A 95 -37.27 -75.98 21.93
N ALA A 96 -36.59 -76.42 23.00
CA ALA A 96 -35.64 -75.58 23.72
C ALA A 96 -34.35 -75.33 22.91
N TRP A 97 -33.95 -76.29 22.06
CA TRP A 97 -32.89 -76.08 21.08
C TRP A 97 -33.34 -75.16 19.95
N THR A 98 -34.59 -75.28 19.47
CA THR A 98 -35.17 -74.37 18.47
C THR A 98 -35.18 -72.92 18.97
N GLU A 99 -35.65 -72.67 20.20
CA GLU A 99 -35.64 -71.33 20.83
C GLU A 99 -34.21 -70.75 20.88
N CYS A 100 -33.22 -71.56 21.27
CA CYS A 100 -31.82 -71.13 21.31
C CYS A 100 -31.25 -70.82 19.91
N VAL A 101 -31.61 -71.61 18.90
CA VAL A 101 -31.21 -71.40 17.49
C VAL A 101 -31.84 -70.12 16.92
N GLU A 102 -33.15 -69.93 17.10
CA GLU A 102 -33.87 -68.72 16.66
C GLU A 102 -33.29 -67.45 17.31
N ASN A 103 -33.00 -67.51 18.62
CA ASN A 103 -32.32 -66.43 19.34
C ASN A 103 -30.91 -66.17 18.77
N SER A 104 -30.14 -67.22 18.45
CA SER A 104 -28.82 -67.06 17.83
C SER A 104 -28.87 -66.45 16.42
N GLN A 105 -29.90 -66.78 15.64
CA GLN A 105 -30.11 -66.22 14.31
C GLN A 105 -30.50 -64.74 14.40
N ALA A 106 -31.44 -64.39 15.28
CA ALA A 106 -31.81 -62.98 15.52
C ALA A 106 -30.61 -62.14 15.97
N GLN A 107 -29.76 -62.69 16.85
CA GLN A 107 -28.53 -62.03 17.29
C GLN A 107 -27.50 -61.88 16.14
N LEU A 108 -27.41 -62.83 15.21
CA LEU A 108 -26.55 -62.74 14.03
C LEU A 108 -27.00 -61.60 13.09
N GLU A 109 -28.30 -61.52 12.78
CA GLU A 109 -28.87 -60.43 11.96
C GLU A 109 -28.66 -59.05 12.62
N HIS A 110 -28.75 -58.97 13.95
CA HIS A 110 -28.41 -57.76 14.71
C HIS A 110 -26.93 -57.39 14.61
N GLN A 111 -26.00 -58.35 14.58
CA GLN A 111 -24.56 -58.05 14.38
C GLN A 111 -24.26 -57.61 12.94
N ALA A 112 -24.90 -58.23 11.93
CA ALA A 112 -24.79 -57.81 10.54
C ALA A 112 -25.27 -56.35 10.36
N THR A 113 -26.51 -56.06 10.80
CA THR A 113 -27.08 -54.70 10.76
C THR A 113 -26.18 -53.67 11.46
N ARG A 114 -25.56 -54.03 12.59
CA ARG A 114 -24.63 -53.16 13.32
C ARG A 114 -23.33 -52.91 12.56
N LYS A 115 -22.78 -53.91 11.86
CA LYS A 115 -21.61 -53.74 11.00
C LYS A 115 -21.93 -52.76 9.87
N ASP A 116 -23.06 -52.93 9.20
CA ASP A 116 -23.43 -52.11 8.04
C ASP A 116 -23.67 -50.64 8.44
N ILE A 117 -24.26 -50.40 9.62
CA ILE A 117 -24.36 -49.06 10.22
C ILE A 117 -22.97 -48.47 10.54
N GLN A 118 -22.02 -49.28 11.03
CA GLN A 118 -20.65 -48.82 11.28
C GLN A 118 -19.90 -48.49 9.99
N GLU A 119 -20.12 -49.25 8.93
CA GLU A 119 -19.53 -49.06 7.60
C GLU A 119 -20.03 -47.74 6.98
N ILE A 120 -21.35 -47.52 6.94
CA ILE A 120 -21.96 -46.25 6.47
C ILE A 120 -21.45 -45.04 7.28
N ASN A 121 -21.31 -45.18 8.61
CA ASN A 121 -20.81 -44.10 9.45
C ASN A 121 -19.30 -43.85 9.24
N TRP A 122 -18.51 -44.88 8.96
CA TRP A 122 -17.10 -44.75 8.59
C TRP A 122 -16.93 -44.09 7.22
N GLU A 123 -17.72 -44.48 6.22
CA GLU A 123 -17.74 -43.84 4.89
C GLU A 123 -18.12 -42.37 4.99
N ARG A 124 -19.20 -42.05 5.72
CA ARG A 124 -19.61 -40.65 5.96
C ARG A 124 -18.49 -39.85 6.62
N LYS A 125 -17.85 -40.40 7.66
CA LYS A 125 -16.71 -39.72 8.31
C LYS A 125 -15.53 -39.51 7.35
N ASN A 126 -15.18 -40.51 6.55
CA ASN A 126 -14.10 -40.45 5.57
C ASN A 126 -14.37 -39.39 4.48
N ALA A 127 -15.60 -39.33 3.97
CA ALA A 127 -16.04 -38.31 3.02
C ALA A 127 -16.01 -36.90 3.63
N GLN A 128 -16.57 -36.72 4.84
CA GLN A 128 -16.57 -35.44 5.53
C GLN A 128 -15.15 -34.95 5.83
N MET A 129 -14.27 -35.79 6.41
CA MET A 129 -12.87 -35.43 6.73
C MET A 129 -12.11 -34.88 5.51
N LYS A 130 -12.29 -35.46 4.31
CA LYS A 130 -11.70 -34.95 3.07
C LYS A 130 -12.26 -33.59 2.65
N GLY A 131 -13.56 -33.38 2.84
CA GLY A 131 -14.20 -32.08 2.68
C GLY A 131 -13.62 -31.03 3.63
N GLY A 132 -13.49 -31.37 4.92
CA GLY A 132 -12.91 -30.50 5.95
C GLY A 132 -11.45 -30.13 5.72
N GLU A 133 -10.63 -31.08 5.27
CA GLU A 133 -9.26 -30.81 4.84
C GLU A 133 -9.22 -29.77 3.71
N LYS A 134 -10.08 -29.92 2.69
CA LYS A 134 -10.15 -28.96 1.58
C LYS A 134 -10.75 -27.61 1.99
N LEU A 135 -11.74 -27.59 2.88
CA LEU A 135 -12.28 -26.35 3.46
C LEU A 135 -11.19 -25.57 4.20
N ARG A 136 -10.39 -26.24 5.03
CA ARG A 136 -9.27 -25.62 5.75
C ARG A 136 -8.15 -25.12 4.82
N GLU A 137 -7.86 -25.84 3.75
CA GLU A 137 -6.90 -25.40 2.72
C GLU A 137 -7.40 -24.13 1.99
N LEU A 138 -8.70 -24.08 1.66
CA LEU A 138 -9.33 -22.93 1.01
C LEU A 138 -9.44 -21.73 1.96
N GLU A 139 -9.77 -21.96 3.24
CA GLU A 139 -9.79 -20.93 4.29
C GLU A 139 -8.40 -20.31 4.50
N ALA A 140 -7.35 -21.14 4.66
CA ALA A 140 -5.98 -20.68 4.79
C ALA A 140 -5.50 -19.91 3.54
N THR A 141 -5.92 -20.34 2.36
CA THR A 141 -5.65 -19.64 1.09
C THR A 141 -6.39 -18.30 1.04
N TRP A 142 -7.66 -18.25 1.46
CA TRP A 142 -8.46 -17.03 1.51
C TRP A 142 -7.88 -16.00 2.50
N VAL A 143 -7.58 -16.40 3.75
CA VAL A 143 -6.89 -15.54 4.73
C VAL A 143 -5.56 -15.05 4.15
N GLY A 144 -4.76 -15.94 3.57
CA GLY A 144 -3.48 -15.59 2.96
C GLY A 144 -3.57 -14.65 1.75
N LEU A 145 -4.71 -14.59 1.05
CA LEU A 145 -4.99 -13.61 -0.01
C LEU A 145 -5.49 -12.28 0.56
N VAL A 146 -6.36 -12.31 1.58
CA VAL A 146 -6.86 -11.11 2.27
C VAL A 146 -5.71 -10.36 2.95
N SER A 147 -4.80 -11.05 3.64
CA SER A 147 -3.61 -10.42 4.22
C SER A 147 -2.71 -9.80 3.17
N LYS A 148 -2.42 -10.51 2.05
CA LYS A 148 -1.60 -9.95 0.96
C LYS A 148 -2.23 -8.70 0.33
N ASN A 149 -3.55 -8.66 0.18
CA ASN A 149 -4.23 -7.46 -0.28
C ASN A 149 -4.07 -6.31 0.72
N TYR A 150 -4.23 -6.57 2.02
CA TYR A 150 -3.97 -5.59 3.08
C TYR A 150 -2.52 -5.07 3.08
N ASP A 151 -1.53 -5.96 2.93
CA ASP A 151 -0.11 -5.61 2.84
C ASP A 151 0.18 -4.71 1.62
N ILE A 152 -0.48 -4.97 0.49
CA ILE A 152 -0.40 -4.16 -0.73
C ILE A 152 -1.02 -2.77 -0.52
N GLU A 153 -2.22 -2.68 0.06
CA GLU A 153 -2.87 -1.39 0.38
C GLU A 153 -2.00 -0.56 1.34
N GLN A 154 -1.40 -1.19 2.36
CA GLN A 154 -0.47 -0.52 3.28
C GLN A 154 0.79 -0.01 2.57
N ALA A 155 1.34 -0.78 1.63
CA ALA A 155 2.47 -0.35 0.80
C ALA A 155 2.09 0.81 -0.13
N CYS A 156 0.89 0.78 -0.75
CA CYS A 156 0.37 1.86 -1.58
C CYS A 156 0.26 3.18 -0.81
N VAL A 157 -0.39 3.17 0.37
CA VAL A 157 -0.50 4.37 1.24
C VAL A 157 0.88 4.91 1.62
N THR A 158 1.84 4.03 1.92
CA THR A 158 3.21 4.43 2.26
C THR A 158 3.92 5.13 1.08
N VAL A 159 3.76 4.60 -0.14
CA VAL A 159 4.34 5.19 -1.37
C VAL A 159 3.64 6.51 -1.73
N GLU A 160 2.33 6.62 -1.54
CA GLU A 160 1.59 7.87 -1.74
C GLU A 160 2.06 8.99 -0.79
N GLU A 161 2.31 8.67 0.48
CA GLU A 161 2.95 9.61 1.41
C GLU A 161 4.34 10.05 0.95
N GLU A 162 5.17 9.13 0.44
CA GLU A 162 6.50 9.47 -0.07
C GLU A 162 6.45 10.34 -1.32
N ILE A 163 5.53 10.07 -2.25
CA ILE A 163 5.26 10.92 -3.42
C ILE A 163 4.88 12.34 -2.96
N MET A 164 3.92 12.48 -2.03
CA MET A 164 3.53 13.80 -1.50
C MET A 164 4.70 14.55 -0.83
N ARG A 165 5.59 13.84 -0.11
CA ARG A 165 6.80 14.43 0.48
C ARG A 165 7.77 14.93 -0.61
N VAL A 166 8.04 14.11 -1.63
CA VAL A 166 8.97 14.42 -2.73
C VAL A 166 8.43 15.57 -3.61
N GLU A 167 7.14 15.57 -3.95
CA GLU A 167 6.52 16.66 -4.70
C GLU A 167 6.60 17.99 -3.97
N LYS A 168 6.35 17.99 -2.65
CA LYS A 168 6.49 19.19 -1.80
C LYS A 168 7.94 19.68 -1.72
N VAL A 169 8.93 18.79 -1.69
CA VAL A 169 10.36 19.17 -1.78
C VAL A 169 10.68 19.78 -3.15
N LYS A 170 10.23 19.15 -4.23
CA LYS A 170 10.40 19.61 -5.63
C LYS A 170 9.77 20.99 -5.86
N GLU A 171 8.56 21.22 -5.38
CA GLU A 171 7.86 22.50 -5.49
C GLU A 171 8.62 23.61 -4.73
N ASN A 172 9.11 23.33 -3.53
CA ASN A 172 9.95 24.26 -2.77
C ASN A 172 11.32 24.53 -3.42
N ALA A 173 11.93 23.53 -4.06
CA ALA A 173 13.15 23.69 -4.83
C ALA A 173 12.92 24.56 -6.08
N LEU A 174 11.82 24.37 -6.80
CA LEU A 174 11.41 25.22 -7.93
C LEU A 174 11.16 26.66 -7.49
N LYS A 175 10.46 26.88 -6.36
CA LYS A 175 10.27 28.21 -5.77
C LYS A 175 11.61 28.88 -5.43
N ARG A 176 12.54 28.16 -4.78
CA ARG A 176 13.90 28.66 -4.48
C ARG A 176 14.69 29.01 -5.74
N ARG A 177 14.69 28.13 -6.75
CA ARG A 177 15.37 28.36 -8.03
C ARG A 177 14.83 29.61 -8.72
N ARG A 178 13.51 29.73 -8.84
CA ARG A 178 12.84 30.90 -9.43
C ARG A 178 13.22 32.20 -8.71
N MET A 179 13.22 32.19 -7.37
CA MET A 179 13.62 33.37 -6.58
C MET A 179 15.09 33.78 -6.82
N GLU A 180 16.03 32.85 -7.01
CA GLU A 180 17.41 33.21 -7.35
C GLU A 180 17.57 33.60 -8.83
N GLU A 181 16.82 32.99 -9.77
CA GLU A 181 16.76 33.46 -11.17
C GLU A 181 16.21 34.89 -11.27
N GLU A 182 15.15 35.22 -10.52
CA GLU A 182 14.62 36.58 -10.40
C GLU A 182 15.66 37.52 -9.76
N ARG A 183 16.37 37.11 -8.70
CA ARG A 183 17.47 37.89 -8.09
C ARG A 183 18.66 38.10 -9.02
N ILE A 184 19.04 37.12 -9.84
CA ILE A 184 20.09 37.24 -10.86
C ILE A 184 19.63 38.20 -11.96
N SER A 185 18.38 38.10 -12.42
CA SER A 185 17.84 39.04 -13.41
C SER A 185 17.82 40.48 -12.91
N ALA A 186 17.50 40.70 -11.63
CA ALA A 186 17.52 42.01 -10.99
C ALA A 186 18.95 42.57 -10.81
N LYS A 187 19.95 41.70 -10.58
CA LYS A 187 21.37 42.08 -10.61
C LYS A 187 21.81 42.50 -12.02
N ARG A 188 21.43 41.73 -13.05
CA ARG A 188 21.75 42.03 -14.47
C ARG A 188 21.17 43.38 -14.91
N ARG A 189 19.87 43.62 -14.70
CA ARG A 189 19.22 44.91 -14.99
C ARG A 189 19.91 46.10 -14.31
N LYS A 190 20.36 45.94 -13.06
CA LYS A 190 21.11 46.99 -12.34
C LYS A 190 22.55 47.18 -12.84
N LEU A 191 23.14 46.18 -13.49
CA LEU A 191 24.44 46.30 -14.14
C LEU A 191 24.28 46.98 -15.50
N GLU A 192 23.32 46.53 -16.31
CA GLU A 192 22.91 47.11 -17.59
C GLU A 192 22.56 48.59 -17.45
N GLN A 193 21.73 48.96 -16.46
CA GLN A 193 21.40 50.35 -16.16
C GLN A 193 22.65 51.19 -15.78
N ARG A 194 23.55 50.65 -14.96
CA ARG A 194 24.82 51.32 -14.58
C ARG A 194 25.82 51.43 -15.73
N GLU A 195 25.69 50.59 -16.74
CA GLU A 195 26.48 50.63 -17.97
C GLU A 195 25.91 51.68 -18.93
N GLN A 196 24.59 51.78 -19.06
CA GLN A 196 23.89 52.86 -19.76
C GLN A 196 24.18 54.23 -19.12
N GLU A 197 24.04 54.37 -17.80
CA GLU A 197 24.39 55.59 -17.05
C GLU A 197 25.85 56.02 -17.27
N ARG A 198 26.77 55.05 -17.46
CA ARG A 198 28.17 55.31 -17.79
C ARG A 198 28.37 55.71 -19.26
N GLN A 199 27.68 55.06 -20.19
CA GLN A 199 27.73 55.41 -21.61
C GLN A 199 27.19 56.82 -21.85
N GLU A 200 26.03 57.16 -21.27
CA GLU A 200 25.49 58.52 -21.26
C GLU A 200 26.44 59.55 -20.65
N MET A 201 27.16 59.20 -19.58
CA MET A 201 28.15 60.10 -18.97
C MET A 201 29.33 60.36 -19.91
N LEU A 202 29.85 59.32 -20.56
CA LEU A 202 30.95 59.43 -21.52
C LEU A 202 30.52 60.18 -22.80
N GLU A 203 29.27 59.99 -23.24
CA GLU A 203 28.68 60.73 -24.36
C GLU A 203 28.54 62.21 -24.02
N LYS A 204 27.97 62.56 -22.86
CA LYS A 204 27.87 63.96 -22.38
C LYS A 204 29.25 64.61 -22.20
N GLN A 205 30.25 63.86 -21.70
CA GLN A 205 31.64 64.35 -21.62
C GLN A 205 32.23 64.62 -23.01
N ARG A 206 31.93 63.78 -24.01
CA ARG A 206 32.37 63.97 -25.39
C ARG A 206 31.67 65.14 -26.08
N GLU A 207 30.37 65.33 -25.84
CA GLU A 207 29.63 66.51 -26.29
C GLU A 207 30.19 67.79 -25.66
N GLU A 208 30.49 67.77 -24.36
CA GLU A 208 31.07 68.90 -23.64
C GLU A 208 32.51 69.19 -24.09
N GLN A 209 33.31 68.16 -24.40
CA GLN A 209 34.63 68.33 -25.04
C GLN A 209 34.52 68.97 -26.42
N MET A 210 33.69 68.45 -27.34
CA MET A 210 33.53 69.07 -28.65
C MET A 210 32.96 70.50 -28.55
N ARG A 211 32.16 70.80 -27.53
CA ARG A 211 31.68 72.16 -27.26
C ARG A 211 32.78 73.08 -26.73
N GLN A 212 33.71 72.57 -25.92
CA GLN A 212 34.92 73.32 -25.51
C GLN A 212 35.84 73.55 -26.72
N GLU A 213 36.05 72.55 -27.57
CA GLU A 213 36.82 72.68 -28.82
C GLU A 213 36.18 73.69 -29.79
N GLN A 214 34.85 73.72 -29.90
CA GLN A 214 34.13 74.74 -30.68
C GLN A 214 34.30 76.15 -30.09
N LEU A 215 34.16 76.31 -28.78
CA LEU A 215 34.39 77.61 -28.12
C LEU A 215 35.86 78.06 -28.22
N GLU A 216 36.82 77.13 -28.27
CA GLU A 216 38.23 77.43 -28.48
C GLU A 216 38.51 77.82 -29.95
N GLN A 217 37.80 77.24 -30.92
CA GLN A 217 37.83 77.66 -32.32
C GLN A 217 37.20 79.06 -32.50
N GLU A 218 36.02 79.33 -31.91
CA GLU A 218 35.40 80.67 -31.90
C GLU A 218 36.30 81.71 -31.19
N ALA A 219 37.02 81.32 -30.14
CA ALA A 219 38.01 82.16 -29.48
C ALA A 219 39.24 82.44 -30.37
N GLN A 220 39.68 81.48 -31.19
CA GLN A 220 40.76 81.68 -32.15
C GLN A 220 40.33 82.60 -33.32
N GLU A 221 39.12 82.44 -33.84
CA GLU A 221 38.56 83.31 -34.90
C GLU A 221 38.30 84.75 -34.41
N THR A 222 37.86 84.94 -33.16
CA THR A 222 37.72 86.28 -32.57
C THR A 222 39.06 86.89 -32.15
N SER A 223 40.07 86.07 -31.86
CA SER A 223 41.45 86.52 -31.61
C SER A 223 42.11 87.06 -32.89
N THR A 224 42.01 86.35 -34.03
CA THR A 224 42.53 86.84 -35.31
C THR A 224 41.85 88.14 -35.75
N PHE A 225 40.51 88.22 -35.64
CA PHE A 225 39.76 89.45 -35.92
C PHE A 225 40.17 90.65 -35.02
N SER A 226 40.71 90.38 -33.83
CA SER A 226 41.16 91.43 -32.89
C SER A 226 42.59 91.93 -33.17
N VAL A 227 43.40 91.21 -33.93
CA VAL A 227 44.80 91.57 -34.24
C VAL A 227 44.91 92.52 -35.44
N GLU A 228 44.00 92.42 -36.42
CA GLU A 228 44.01 93.27 -37.62
C GLU A 228 43.49 94.70 -37.38
N ALA A 229 42.85 94.97 -36.23
CA ALA A 229 42.17 96.23 -35.93
C ALA A 229 42.91 97.16 -34.94
N ARG A 230 44.19 96.89 -34.64
CA ARG A 230 45.00 97.72 -33.73
C ARG A 230 46.39 98.03 -34.28
N GLU A 231 46.37 98.71 -35.41
CA GLU A 231 47.51 99.32 -36.08
C GLU A 231 48.38 100.19 -35.16
N GLU A 232 49.62 100.38 -35.61
CA GLU A 232 50.45 101.58 -35.48
C GLU A 232 50.24 102.48 -34.24
N ASN A 233 51.23 102.52 -33.34
CA ASN A 233 51.85 103.81 -32.94
C ASN A 233 53.16 103.64 -32.15
N PHE A 234 54.17 104.42 -32.55
CA PHE A 234 55.26 104.98 -31.74
C PHE A 234 56.18 104.09 -30.89
N THR A 235 57.38 103.90 -31.46
CA THR A 235 58.71 104.27 -30.90
C THR A 235 58.70 105.37 -29.81
N ASP A 236 59.71 105.55 -28.95
CA ASP A 236 61.16 105.28 -29.09
C ASP A 236 61.89 105.17 -27.71
N GLU A 237 63.23 105.10 -27.71
CA GLU A 237 64.17 105.08 -26.55
C GLU A 237 64.14 103.77 -25.71
N GLN A 238 65.17 102.90 -25.59
CA GLN A 238 66.66 103.00 -25.60
C GLN A 238 67.23 103.87 -24.45
N GLN A 239 68.35 103.60 -23.76
CA GLN A 239 69.49 102.66 -23.85
C GLN A 239 70.02 102.46 -22.38
N GLU A 240 70.94 101.58 -21.96
CA GLU A 240 71.82 100.54 -22.53
C GLU A 240 72.12 99.50 -21.39
N GLN A 241 71.86 98.20 -21.56
CA GLN A 241 72.83 97.09 -21.77
C GLN A 241 74.22 97.15 -21.08
N THR A 242 74.71 95.97 -20.66
CA THR A 242 76.07 95.38 -20.90
C THR A 242 76.11 94.01 -20.17
N SER A 243 76.29 92.81 -20.72
CA SER A 243 76.95 92.22 -21.92
C SER A 243 78.22 91.40 -21.57
N VAL A 244 78.70 90.63 -22.56
CA VAL A 244 79.90 89.75 -22.62
C VAL A 244 79.68 88.26 -22.20
N ILE A 245 80.06 87.21 -22.97
CA ILE A 245 80.07 86.94 -24.44
C ILE A 245 80.37 85.43 -24.71
N GLU A 246 79.57 84.79 -25.59
CA GLU A 246 79.85 83.64 -26.52
C GLU A 246 80.69 82.38 -26.08
N GLN A 247 80.96 81.29 -26.84
CA GLN A 247 80.77 80.80 -28.25
C GLN A 247 80.26 79.34 -28.22
N GLN A 248 79.26 78.88 -29.02
CA GLN A 248 79.33 78.36 -30.41
C GLN A 248 80.36 77.21 -30.63
N ASN A 249 80.09 76.05 -31.27
CA ASN A 249 79.00 75.49 -32.12
C ASN A 249 78.76 73.99 -31.76
N GLY A 250 77.78 73.21 -32.25
CA GLY A 250 76.66 73.40 -33.19
C GLY A 250 76.01 72.04 -33.61
N ASP A 251 75.27 72.06 -34.72
CA ASP A 251 74.71 70.91 -35.51
C ASP A 251 73.33 70.29 -35.17
N CYS A 252 72.70 69.72 -36.20
CA CYS A 252 71.32 69.20 -36.31
C CYS A 252 71.24 67.66 -36.03
N THR A 253 70.17 66.85 -36.23
CA THR A 253 68.88 66.93 -36.98
C THR A 253 67.90 65.83 -36.48
N GLU A 254 66.67 65.76 -37.04
CA GLU A 254 65.70 64.61 -37.04
C GLU A 254 65.04 64.26 -35.68
N ILE A 255 63.72 64.06 -35.50
CA ILE A 255 62.56 63.56 -36.29
C ILE A 255 62.42 62.02 -36.31
N GLU A 256 61.49 61.51 -35.48
CA GLU A 256 60.46 60.46 -35.68
C GLU A 256 59.90 60.06 -34.29
N SER A 257 58.62 59.83 -33.97
CA SER A 257 57.40 59.35 -34.66
C SER A 257 57.08 57.86 -34.40
N GLN A 258 55.95 57.61 -33.70
CA GLN A 258 55.15 56.36 -33.77
C GLN A 258 55.78 55.06 -33.17
N ASN A 259 55.06 53.97 -32.84
CA ASN A 259 53.61 53.74 -32.67
C ASN A 259 53.27 52.58 -31.69
N GLN A 260 51.99 52.53 -31.26
CA GLN A 260 51.07 51.39 -30.99
C GLN A 260 51.63 49.95 -30.78
N ASN A 261 51.13 49.12 -29.85
CA ASN A 261 49.77 48.51 -29.78
C ASN A 261 49.54 47.90 -28.35
N GLN A 262 48.33 47.68 -27.78
CA GLN A 262 47.16 46.87 -28.20
C GLN A 262 47.47 45.35 -28.37
N VAL A 263 46.62 44.37 -28.02
CA VAL A 263 45.34 44.32 -27.26
C VAL A 263 45.12 42.90 -26.66
N SER A 264 44.03 42.70 -25.90
CA SER A 264 43.41 41.42 -25.43
C SER A 264 43.16 40.37 -26.55
N PRO A 265 42.63 39.13 -26.31
CA PRO A 265 41.92 38.61 -25.12
C PRO A 265 42.27 37.16 -24.68
N ASN A 266 41.47 36.62 -23.75
CA ASN A 266 41.46 35.21 -23.35
C ASN A 266 40.01 34.69 -23.30
N SER A 267 39.74 33.47 -23.77
CA SER A 267 38.38 32.92 -23.85
C SER A 267 38.33 31.41 -24.06
N HIS A 268 37.50 30.71 -23.25
CA HIS A 268 37.00 29.34 -23.44
C HIS A 268 38.05 28.19 -23.44
N ASP A 269 37.72 26.92 -23.21
CA ASP A 269 36.65 26.18 -22.48
C ASP A 269 37.10 24.69 -22.56
N GLN A 270 36.90 23.78 -21.60
CA GLN A 270 35.67 22.99 -21.36
C GLN A 270 35.93 21.99 -20.20
N SER A 271 34.83 21.48 -19.60
CA SER A 271 34.63 20.14 -18.97
C SER A 271 35.74 19.49 -18.08
N ASP A 272 35.44 18.86 -16.95
CA ASP A 272 34.35 17.88 -16.85
C ASP A 272 33.84 17.54 -15.43
N SER A 273 32.59 17.06 -15.38
CA SER A 273 31.96 16.15 -14.39
C SER A 273 31.98 16.41 -12.86
N ASN A 274 30.78 16.40 -12.25
CA ASN A 274 30.54 15.96 -10.86
C ASN A 274 30.79 14.41 -10.74
N GLN A 275 30.70 13.68 -9.63
CA GLN A 275 30.08 13.89 -8.31
C GLN A 275 30.53 12.77 -7.34
N SER A 276 30.56 13.00 -6.01
CA SER A 276 30.24 11.98 -4.99
C SER A 276 30.20 12.55 -3.57
N ASP A 277 29.16 12.19 -2.80
CA ASP A 277 29.08 12.39 -1.35
C ASP A 277 29.61 11.15 -0.60
N GLY A 278 29.93 11.27 0.70
CA GLY A 278 30.19 10.09 1.54
C GLY A 278 30.98 10.35 2.83
N SER A 279 30.28 10.70 3.94
CA SER A 279 30.91 10.96 5.24
C SER A 279 30.42 10.03 6.37
N GLY A 280 31.17 8.93 6.59
CA GLY A 280 31.50 8.34 7.90
C GLY A 280 30.44 7.64 8.79
N GLY A 281 30.88 6.52 9.41
CA GLY A 281 30.66 6.25 10.85
C GLY A 281 29.86 4.98 11.26
N ALA A 282 30.26 4.40 12.41
CA ALA A 282 29.58 3.36 13.24
C ALA A 282 29.44 1.94 12.61
N GLU A 283 29.87 0.83 13.25
CA GLU A 283 29.39 0.14 14.49
C GLU A 283 28.04 -0.59 14.30
N ASP A 284 27.71 -1.73 14.94
CA ASP A 284 28.43 -2.81 15.65
C ASP A 284 27.45 -4.02 15.81
N SER A 285 27.95 -5.22 16.19
CA SER A 285 27.18 -6.43 16.58
C SER A 285 26.37 -7.12 15.46
N GLY A 286 25.92 -8.38 15.57
CA GLY A 286 26.15 -9.41 16.61
C GLY A 286 25.01 -10.45 16.64
N LYS A 287 25.31 -11.71 17.04
CA LYS A 287 24.42 -12.91 17.01
C LYS A 287 24.04 -13.40 15.60
N LYS A 288 23.93 -14.70 15.27
CA LYS A 288 24.05 -15.99 15.97
C LYS A 288 22.98 -16.34 17.02
N GLU A 289 22.04 -17.22 16.65
CA GLU A 289 21.41 -18.19 17.55
C GLU A 289 20.92 -19.41 16.72
N ASP A 290 21.05 -20.60 17.31
CA ASP A 290 20.61 -21.89 16.77
C ASP A 290 19.30 -22.30 17.48
N SER A 291 18.39 -23.04 16.82
CA SER A 291 17.29 -23.73 17.52
C SER A 291 16.78 -24.95 16.76
N ASP A 292 16.71 -26.09 17.46
CA ASP A 292 16.26 -27.38 16.93
C ASP A 292 14.76 -27.43 16.58
N SER A 293 14.35 -28.53 15.95
CA SER A 293 12.97 -29.03 16.05
C SER A 293 12.98 -30.56 16.09
N ILE A 294 12.38 -31.10 17.15
CA ILE A 294 11.99 -32.51 17.35
C ILE A 294 10.48 -32.58 17.19
#